data_AF-A0AB39FGV9-F1
#
_entry.id   AF-A0AB39FGV9-F1
#
_cell.length_a   1.000
_cell.length_b   1.000
_cell.length_c   1.000
_cell.angle_alpha   90.00
_cell.angle_beta   90.00
_cell.angle_gamma   90.00
#
_symmetry.space_group_name_H-M   'P 1'
#
loop_
_entity.id
_entity.type
_entity.pdbx_description
1 polymer ?
#
loop_
_entity_poly.entity_id
_entity_poly.type
_entity_poly.pdbx_seq_one_letter_code
_entity_poly.pdbx_strand_id
1 'polypeptide(L)'
;MLIEQSFFSLPEILHGSGYQTQSYESGIVSALTLSLLQVLNGRNVPNPIGCLQSERLYRIDGIYQQGGQPRYLRADLFANVDRLYVANKRLSQYGWRHHLWLECKFLRGQAGEEGNRHAGNKSPATGAILADLLRLALLVPETKPKTYSSRYFLHVYDADPKFYLTFRGRPWSRNLVTVGEQVVHVSSLEQEPAAVKRLIGDLPGLDVKLKVTNFHAGPLHIEHRPVYWCWLTRIDKVEATLGQHTVTIDLDRTIAQSESGLAEIAAFVAQRLAILPESPDTQPPRPDEQEDAPVDGNEVEVAD
;
A
#
# COMPACT_ATOMS: atom_id res chain seq x y z
N MET A 1 12.94 3.89 10.91
CA MET A 1 12.36 2.70 10.25
C MET A 1 12.66 2.78 8.74
N LEU A 2 12.78 1.64 8.02
CA LEU A 2 13.35 1.62 6.67
C LEU A 2 12.54 2.44 5.65
N ILE A 3 11.22 2.24 5.61
CA ILE A 3 10.33 2.94 4.67
C ILE A 3 10.30 4.44 4.99
N GLU A 4 10.19 4.81 6.25
CA GLU A 4 10.15 6.20 6.69
C GLU A 4 11.44 6.95 6.35
N GLN A 5 12.61 6.30 6.47
CA GLN A 5 13.87 6.90 6.00
C GLN A 5 13.90 7.06 4.49
N SER A 6 13.45 6.03 3.77
CA SER A 6 13.37 6.08 2.30
C SER A 6 12.42 7.18 1.82
N PHE A 7 11.32 7.39 2.54
CA PHE A 7 10.36 8.46 2.27
C PHE A 7 10.97 9.85 2.39
N PHE A 8 11.78 10.12 3.42
CA PHE A 8 12.37 11.45 3.59
C PHE A 8 13.42 11.80 2.53
N SER A 9 14.04 10.82 1.87
CA SER A 9 14.91 11.05 0.72
C SER A 9 14.15 11.19 -0.61
N LEU A 10 12.85 10.90 -0.63
CA LEU A 10 12.07 10.87 -1.87
C LEU A 10 12.03 12.23 -2.61
N PRO A 11 11.86 13.40 -1.95
CA PRO A 11 11.90 14.68 -2.66
C PRO A 11 13.20 14.89 -3.44
N GLU A 12 14.35 14.55 -2.83
CA GLU A 12 15.66 14.66 -3.49
C GLU A 12 15.72 13.78 -4.74
N ILE A 13 15.23 12.53 -4.66
CA ILE A 13 15.20 11.60 -5.79
C ILE A 13 14.27 12.10 -6.90
N LEU A 14 13.07 12.60 -6.55
CA LEU A 14 12.10 13.11 -7.53
C LEU A 14 12.61 14.36 -8.27
N HIS A 15 13.41 15.20 -7.63
CA HIS A 15 14.00 16.38 -8.28
C HIS A 15 15.34 16.07 -8.97
N GLY A 16 16.15 15.16 -8.45
CA GLY A 16 17.51 14.89 -8.93
C GLY A 16 17.62 13.85 -10.06
N SER A 17 16.65 12.95 -10.22
CA SER A 17 16.69 11.85 -11.19
C SER A 17 16.14 12.18 -12.58
N GLY A 18 15.75 13.44 -12.83
CA GLY A 18 15.03 13.81 -14.05
C GLY A 18 13.62 13.23 -14.14
N TYR A 19 13.08 12.70 -13.02
CA TYR A 19 11.73 12.12 -12.92
C TYR A 19 10.65 13.03 -13.51
N GLN A 20 10.82 14.34 -13.46
CA GLN A 20 9.92 15.33 -14.07
C GLN A 20 9.58 15.01 -15.53
N THR A 21 10.52 14.45 -16.30
CA THR A 21 10.35 14.08 -17.71
C THR A 21 9.46 12.86 -17.94
N GLN A 22 9.38 11.97 -16.95
CA GLN A 22 8.57 10.75 -17.02
C GLN A 22 7.26 10.98 -16.26
N SER A 23 7.33 11.51 -15.04
CA SER A 23 6.20 11.57 -14.11
C SER A 23 5.51 10.19 -14.13
N TYR A 24 4.20 9.93 -14.21
CA TYR A 24 3.62 8.56 -14.12
C TYR A 24 3.79 7.84 -12.76
N GLU A 25 2.78 7.03 -12.43
CA GLU A 25 2.69 6.34 -11.13
C GLU A 25 3.78 5.28 -10.93
N SER A 26 4.09 4.50 -11.97
CA SER A 26 5.19 3.52 -11.96
C SER A 26 6.55 4.16 -11.64
N GLY A 27 6.74 5.43 -11.98
CA GLY A 27 7.95 6.14 -11.65
C GLY A 27 8.03 6.57 -10.16
N ILE A 28 6.90 6.78 -9.45
CA ILE A 28 6.93 6.94 -7.99
C ILE A 28 7.35 5.65 -7.29
N VAL A 29 6.81 4.50 -7.73
CA VAL A 29 7.22 3.18 -7.22
C VAL A 29 8.71 2.97 -7.43
N SER A 30 9.21 3.32 -8.63
CA SER A 30 10.64 3.24 -8.97
C SER A 30 11.49 4.17 -8.11
N ALA A 31 11.05 5.41 -7.89
CA ALA A 31 11.75 6.38 -7.05
C ALA A 31 11.82 5.92 -5.58
N LEU A 32 10.72 5.40 -5.03
CA LEU A 32 10.70 4.82 -3.69
C LEU A 32 11.60 3.57 -3.60
N THR A 33 11.57 2.71 -4.62
CA THR A 33 12.42 1.52 -4.71
C THR A 33 13.90 1.91 -4.69
N LEU A 34 14.30 2.91 -5.47
CA LEU A 34 15.67 3.45 -5.48
C LEU A 34 16.06 3.99 -4.10
N SER A 35 15.16 4.75 -3.46
CA SER A 35 15.39 5.26 -2.11
C SER A 35 15.61 4.14 -1.10
N LEU A 36 14.77 3.10 -1.16
CA LEU A 36 14.89 1.94 -0.29
C LEU A 36 16.18 1.17 -0.55
N LEU A 37 16.60 1.02 -1.81
CA LEU A 37 17.89 0.45 -2.17
C LEU A 37 19.06 1.26 -1.57
N GLN A 38 19.02 2.59 -1.61
CA GLN A 38 20.05 3.43 -0.97
C GLN A 38 20.09 3.22 0.54
N VAL A 39 18.91 3.15 1.18
CA VAL A 39 18.74 2.92 2.62
C VAL A 39 19.23 1.54 3.06
N LEU A 40 19.06 0.51 2.22
CA LEU A 40 19.58 -0.85 2.43
C LEU A 40 21.10 -0.91 2.16
N ASN A 41 21.58 -0.30 1.08
CA ASN A 41 23.02 -0.20 0.79
C ASN A 41 23.78 0.52 1.91
N GLY A 42 23.25 1.64 2.41
CA GLY A 42 23.84 2.38 3.53
C GLY A 42 23.89 1.60 4.84
N ARG A 43 23.16 0.47 4.93
CA ARG A 43 23.21 -0.48 6.05
C ARG A 43 24.09 -1.71 5.78
N ASN A 44 24.80 -1.74 4.65
CA ASN A 44 25.61 -2.87 4.20
C ASN A 44 24.81 -4.18 4.08
N VAL A 45 23.56 -4.08 3.61
CA VAL A 45 22.72 -5.26 3.36
C VAL A 45 23.28 -6.02 2.15
N PRO A 46 23.64 -7.32 2.30
CA PRO A 46 24.05 -8.13 1.16
C PRO A 46 22.89 -8.29 0.17
N ASN A 47 23.15 -8.05 -1.12
CA ASN A 47 22.15 -8.15 -2.19
C ASN A 47 20.82 -7.44 -1.88
N PRO A 48 20.81 -6.09 -1.74
CA PRO A 48 19.64 -5.34 -1.29
C PRO A 48 18.47 -5.43 -2.27
N ILE A 49 18.73 -5.63 -3.57
CA ILE A 49 17.67 -5.82 -4.57
C ILE A 49 16.91 -7.12 -4.36
N GLY A 50 17.57 -8.17 -3.84
CA GLY A 50 16.92 -9.43 -3.49
C GLY A 50 15.92 -9.33 -2.33
N CYS A 51 15.88 -8.19 -1.63
CA CYS A 51 14.85 -7.90 -0.64
C CYS A 51 13.58 -7.31 -1.25
N LEU A 52 13.60 -6.83 -2.49
CA LEU A 52 12.54 -6.03 -3.09
C LEU A 52 11.85 -6.79 -4.20
N GLN A 53 10.52 -6.65 -4.28
CA GLN A 53 9.70 -7.22 -5.33
C GLN A 53 8.61 -6.23 -5.71
N SER A 54 8.60 -5.77 -6.95
CA SER A 54 7.49 -5.00 -7.51
C SER A 54 6.31 -5.92 -7.84
N GLU A 55 5.09 -5.38 -7.85
CA GLU A 55 3.90 -6.08 -8.34
C GLU A 55 3.65 -7.43 -7.62
N ARG A 56 3.85 -7.45 -6.29
CA ARG A 56 3.71 -8.66 -5.47
C ARG A 56 2.25 -9.04 -5.33
N LEU A 57 1.89 -10.24 -5.77
CA LEU A 57 0.57 -10.81 -5.53
C LEU A 57 0.24 -10.87 -4.03
N TYR A 58 -0.96 -10.42 -3.68
CA TYR A 58 -1.53 -10.61 -2.34
C TYR A 58 -1.79 -12.09 -2.04
N ARG A 59 -2.23 -12.85 -3.05
CA ARG A 59 -2.37 -14.31 -3.01
C ARG A 59 -1.77 -14.91 -4.28
N ILE A 60 -0.87 -15.89 -4.13
CA ILE A 60 -0.11 -16.49 -5.24
C ILE A 60 -1.06 -17.16 -6.26
N ASP A 61 -2.09 -17.84 -5.77
CA ASP A 61 -3.10 -18.53 -6.59
C ASP A 61 -4.22 -17.60 -7.08
N GLY A 62 -4.29 -16.36 -6.57
CA GLY A 62 -5.40 -15.45 -6.80
C GLY A 62 -6.75 -15.94 -6.26
N ILE A 63 -6.80 -17.05 -5.50
CA ILE A 63 -8.05 -17.64 -5.02
C ILE A 63 -8.40 -17.01 -3.67
N TYR A 64 -9.48 -16.24 -3.66
CA TYR A 64 -10.01 -15.65 -2.43
C TYR A 64 -11.15 -16.47 -1.80
N GLN A 65 -11.93 -17.15 -2.63
CA GLN A 65 -13.04 -18.01 -2.24
C GLN A 65 -12.90 -19.36 -2.94
N GLN A 66 -13.12 -20.47 -2.21
CA GLN A 66 -13.07 -21.80 -2.82
C GLN A 66 -14.08 -21.92 -3.97
N GLY A 67 -13.61 -22.41 -5.12
CA GLY A 67 -14.41 -22.50 -6.35
C GLY A 67 -14.67 -21.16 -7.06
N GLY A 68 -14.15 -20.05 -6.53
CA GLY A 68 -14.23 -18.74 -7.16
C GLY A 68 -13.25 -18.56 -8.31
N GLN A 69 -13.50 -17.55 -9.16
CA GLN A 69 -12.57 -17.16 -10.22
C GLN A 69 -11.32 -16.50 -9.62
N PRO A 70 -10.10 -16.82 -10.11
CA PRO A 70 -8.87 -16.17 -9.66
C PRO A 70 -8.91 -14.65 -9.85
N ARG A 71 -8.40 -13.92 -8.85
CA ARG A 71 -8.22 -12.46 -8.86
C ARG A 71 -6.77 -12.14 -8.49
N TYR A 72 -5.98 -11.74 -9.48
CA TYR A 72 -4.54 -11.46 -9.31
C TYR A 72 -4.30 -10.02 -8.85
N LEU A 73 -4.75 -9.71 -7.64
CA LEU A 73 -4.53 -8.41 -7.01
C LEU A 73 -3.08 -8.34 -6.49
N ARG A 74 -2.40 -7.23 -6.75
CA ARG A 74 -0.98 -7.02 -6.45
C ARG A 74 -0.77 -5.77 -5.62
N ALA A 75 0.22 -5.78 -4.75
CA ALA A 75 0.79 -4.58 -4.18
C ALA A 75 1.90 -4.04 -5.08
N ASP A 76 1.97 -2.73 -5.24
CA ASP A 76 2.96 -2.07 -6.11
C ASP A 76 4.40 -2.44 -5.71
N LEU A 77 4.69 -2.49 -4.42
CA LEU A 77 6.00 -2.87 -3.89
C LEU A 77 5.87 -3.72 -2.62
N PHE A 78 6.70 -4.76 -2.57
CA PHE A 78 6.90 -5.60 -1.40
C PHE A 78 8.39 -5.61 -1.03
N ALA A 79 8.68 -5.53 0.26
CA ALA A 79 10.04 -5.74 0.76
C ALA A 79 10.07 -6.80 1.86
N ASN A 80 10.89 -7.84 1.65
CA ASN A 80 11.24 -8.85 2.65
C ASN A 80 12.55 -8.45 3.33
N VAL A 81 12.45 -8.00 4.58
CA VAL A 81 13.59 -7.51 5.37
C VAL A 81 14.00 -8.49 6.48
N ASP A 82 13.56 -9.74 6.39
CA ASP A 82 13.85 -10.80 7.37
C ASP A 82 15.33 -11.16 7.37
N ARG A 83 15.90 -11.15 6.17
CA ARG A 83 17.31 -11.40 5.87
C ARG A 83 18.26 -10.36 6.48
N LEU A 84 17.74 -9.28 7.05
CA LEU A 84 18.56 -8.29 7.75
C LEU A 84 18.99 -8.77 9.15
N TYR A 85 18.27 -9.73 9.74
CA TYR A 85 18.55 -10.26 11.08
C TYR A 85 18.68 -9.19 12.19
N VAL A 86 18.11 -8.00 12.01
CA VAL A 86 18.12 -6.91 13.00
C VAL A 86 16.88 -6.89 13.91
N ALA A 87 15.88 -7.71 13.60
CA ALA A 87 14.60 -7.72 14.29
C ALA A 87 14.74 -8.16 15.74
N ASN A 88 14.13 -7.41 16.65
CA ASN A 88 14.10 -7.75 18.08
C ASN A 88 12.85 -7.17 18.75
N LYS A 89 12.59 -7.60 19.99
CA LYS A 89 11.40 -7.18 20.75
C LYS A 89 11.33 -5.65 20.93
N ARG A 90 12.46 -4.97 21.13
CA ARG A 90 12.50 -3.50 21.28
C ARG A 90 12.15 -2.82 19.97
N LEU A 91 12.75 -3.26 18.86
CA LEU A 91 12.49 -2.71 17.53
C LEU A 91 11.02 -2.91 17.10
N SER A 92 10.39 -4.00 17.54
CA SER A 92 8.96 -4.24 17.28
C SER A 92 8.03 -3.17 17.89
N GLN A 93 8.45 -2.51 18.98
CA GLN A 93 7.71 -1.40 19.60
C GLN A 93 7.67 -0.14 18.73
N TYR A 94 8.62 0.00 17.81
CA TYR A 94 8.68 1.10 16.84
C TYR A 94 7.96 0.76 15.52
N GLY A 95 7.15 -0.31 15.52
CA GLY A 95 6.40 -0.75 14.34
C GLY A 95 7.19 -1.63 13.37
N TRP A 96 8.37 -2.14 13.75
CA TRP A 96 9.14 -3.02 12.87
C TRP A 96 8.43 -4.34 12.58
N ARG A 97 8.38 -4.65 11.29
CA ARG A 97 7.87 -5.90 10.72
C ARG A 97 8.81 -6.37 9.62
N HIS A 98 8.54 -7.59 9.22
CA HIS A 98 9.38 -8.45 8.41
C HIS A 98 9.04 -8.30 6.93
N HIS A 99 7.74 -8.25 6.67
CA HIS A 99 7.18 -8.03 5.35
C HIS A 99 6.60 -6.62 5.26
N LEU A 100 7.10 -5.81 4.33
CA LEU A 100 6.63 -4.44 4.12
C LEU A 100 5.81 -4.44 2.83
N TRP A 101 4.51 -4.19 2.94
CA TRP A 101 3.59 -4.10 1.80
C TRP A 101 3.28 -2.64 1.52
N LEU A 102 3.43 -2.23 0.26
CA LEU A 102 3.30 -0.84 -0.15
C LEU A 102 2.39 -0.68 -1.36
N GLU A 103 1.51 0.32 -1.29
CA GLU A 103 0.78 0.86 -2.43
C GLU A 103 1.23 2.32 -2.62
N CYS A 104 1.29 2.74 -3.87
CA CYS A 104 1.68 4.08 -4.28
C CYS A 104 0.54 4.73 -5.08
N LYS A 105 0.39 6.04 -4.95
CA LYS A 105 -0.50 6.82 -5.82
C LYS A 105 0.12 8.15 -6.17
N PHE A 106 0.07 8.52 -7.46
CA PHE A 106 0.52 9.83 -7.90
C PHE A 106 -0.60 10.61 -8.55
N LEU A 107 -0.99 11.73 -7.95
CA LEU A 107 -2.06 12.59 -8.44
C LEU A 107 -1.45 13.87 -9.00
N ARG A 108 -1.65 14.12 -10.30
CA ARG A 108 -0.98 15.21 -11.02
C ARG A 108 -1.84 15.85 -12.11
N GLY A 109 -1.48 17.04 -12.52
CA GLY A 109 -2.02 17.75 -13.69
C GLY A 109 -3.44 18.30 -13.52
N GLN A 110 -4.15 17.94 -12.45
CA GLN A 110 -5.54 18.39 -12.24
C GLN A 110 -5.60 19.75 -11.53
N ALA A 111 -4.50 20.19 -10.91
CA ALA A 111 -4.43 21.47 -10.22
C ALA A 111 -4.07 22.67 -11.13
N GLY A 112 -3.97 22.46 -12.45
CA GLY A 112 -3.53 23.48 -13.41
C GLY A 112 -2.02 23.75 -13.34
N GLU A 113 -1.50 24.54 -14.28
CA GLU A 113 -0.06 24.84 -14.40
C GLU A 113 0.49 25.57 -13.16
N GLU A 114 -0.31 26.47 -12.58
CA GLU A 114 0.02 27.19 -11.35
C GLU A 114 -0.23 26.38 -10.08
N GLY A 115 -0.82 25.18 -10.19
CA GLY A 115 -1.15 24.27 -9.08
C GLY A 115 -2.04 24.89 -7.99
N ASN A 116 -2.99 25.73 -8.39
CA ASN A 116 -3.91 26.45 -7.51
C ASN A 116 -5.40 26.19 -7.86
N ARG A 117 -5.67 25.34 -8.85
CA ARG A 117 -7.02 25.03 -9.31
C ARG A 117 -7.53 23.74 -8.66
N HIS A 118 -8.81 23.68 -8.32
CA HIS A 118 -9.42 22.40 -7.93
C HIS A 118 -9.64 21.51 -9.15
N ALA A 119 -9.32 20.22 -9.02
CA ALA A 119 -9.68 19.22 -10.02
C ALA A 119 -11.19 19.27 -10.30
N GLY A 120 -11.57 19.17 -11.58
CA GLY A 120 -12.97 19.25 -12.01
C GLY A 120 -13.85 18.15 -11.40
N ASN A 121 -13.29 16.96 -11.18
CA ASN A 121 -13.92 15.90 -10.40
C ASN A 121 -12.87 15.17 -9.56
N LYS A 122 -13.00 15.28 -8.24
CA LYS A 122 -12.11 14.70 -7.24
C LYS A 122 -12.49 13.28 -6.80
N SER A 123 -13.67 12.82 -7.21
CA SER A 123 -14.23 11.52 -6.79
C SER A 123 -13.37 10.35 -7.26
N PRO A 124 -12.88 10.29 -8.53
CA PRO A 124 -12.01 9.20 -8.96
C PRO A 124 -10.71 9.13 -8.17
N ALA A 125 -10.03 10.27 -7.98
CA ALA A 125 -8.83 10.38 -7.15
C ALA A 125 -9.06 9.86 -5.71
N THR A 126 -10.18 10.28 -5.11
CA THR A 126 -10.55 9.86 -3.75
C THR A 126 -10.87 8.37 -3.69
N GLY A 127 -11.57 7.83 -4.69
CA GLY A 127 -11.89 6.41 -4.78
C GLY A 127 -10.68 5.52 -5.05
N ALA A 128 -9.69 5.99 -5.80
CA ALA A 128 -8.47 5.25 -6.07
C ALA A 128 -7.63 5.10 -4.79
N ILE A 129 -7.48 6.18 -4.01
CA ILE A 129 -6.85 6.12 -2.68
C ILE A 129 -7.59 5.15 -1.76
N LEU A 130 -8.93 5.19 -1.77
CA LEU A 130 -9.72 4.30 -0.93
C LEU A 130 -9.53 2.83 -1.32
N ALA A 131 -9.50 2.51 -2.62
CA ALA A 131 -9.22 1.16 -3.10
C ALA A 131 -7.88 0.65 -2.54
N ASP A 132 -6.81 1.44 -2.65
CA ASP A 132 -5.48 1.06 -2.18
C ASP A 132 -5.41 0.85 -0.67
N LEU A 133 -6.09 1.70 0.10
CA LEU A 133 -6.19 1.53 1.55
C LEU A 133 -6.94 0.26 1.93
N LEU A 134 -8.03 -0.07 1.23
CA LEU A 134 -8.77 -1.32 1.45
C LEU A 134 -7.91 -2.54 1.06
N ARG A 135 -7.15 -2.46 -0.04
CA ARG A 135 -6.20 -3.52 -0.44
C ARG A 135 -5.16 -3.79 0.65
N LEU A 136 -4.46 -2.75 1.11
CA LEU A 136 -3.45 -2.88 2.17
C LEU A 136 -4.03 -3.35 3.50
N ALA A 137 -5.21 -2.85 3.88
CA ALA A 137 -5.83 -3.21 5.15
C ALA A 137 -6.30 -4.66 5.17
N LEU A 138 -6.90 -5.16 4.09
CA LEU A 138 -7.71 -6.38 4.11
C LEU A 138 -7.17 -7.52 3.25
N LEU A 139 -6.29 -7.27 2.28
CA LEU A 139 -5.81 -8.31 1.35
C LEU A 139 -4.40 -8.82 1.66
N VAL A 140 -3.65 -8.11 2.51
CA VAL A 140 -2.34 -8.59 2.98
C VAL A 140 -2.52 -9.95 3.64
N PRO A 141 -1.80 -11.00 3.18
CA PRO A 141 -2.00 -12.35 3.67
C PRO A 141 -1.51 -12.48 5.11
N GLU A 142 -2.40 -12.98 5.98
CA GLU A 142 -2.12 -13.25 7.39
C GLU A 142 -2.49 -14.69 7.72
N THR A 143 -1.50 -15.51 8.07
CA THR A 143 -1.69 -16.94 8.36
C THR A 143 -1.39 -17.30 9.82
N LYS A 144 -0.87 -16.35 10.58
CA LYS A 144 -0.41 -16.54 11.97
C LYS A 144 -1.25 -15.67 12.91
N PRO A 145 -1.36 -16.03 14.20
CA PRO A 145 -2.10 -15.23 15.18
C PRO A 145 -1.46 -13.86 15.46
N LYS A 146 -0.24 -13.62 14.93
CA LYS A 146 0.42 -12.33 14.95
C LYS A 146 0.86 -11.94 13.55
N THR A 147 0.62 -10.69 13.17
CA THR A 147 1.08 -10.16 11.88
C THR A 147 2.60 -10.00 11.83
N TYR A 148 3.17 -10.41 10.71
CA TYR A 148 4.56 -10.17 10.32
C TYR A 148 4.67 -9.03 9.31
N SER A 149 3.55 -8.38 8.99
CA SER A 149 3.42 -7.45 7.90
C SER A 149 3.23 -6.01 8.40
N SER A 150 3.99 -5.08 7.86
CA SER A 150 3.65 -3.65 7.88
C SER A 150 2.97 -3.27 6.57
N ARG A 151 2.12 -2.25 6.65
CA ARG A 151 1.31 -1.74 5.54
C ARG A 151 1.60 -0.25 5.40
N TYR A 152 2.06 0.17 4.23
CA TYR A 152 2.35 1.56 3.93
C TYR A 152 1.64 2.01 2.68
N PHE A 153 1.10 3.21 2.70
CA PHE A 153 0.51 3.86 1.55
C PHE A 153 1.26 5.15 1.27
N LEU A 154 1.95 5.22 0.13
CA LEU A 154 2.62 6.43 -0.35
C LEU A 154 1.68 7.14 -1.33
N HIS A 155 1.36 8.39 -1.07
CA HIS A 155 0.62 9.21 -2.03
C HIS A 155 1.32 10.54 -2.24
N VAL A 156 1.52 10.88 -3.51
CA VAL A 156 2.26 12.06 -3.96
C VAL A 156 1.33 12.93 -4.80
N TYR A 157 1.48 14.24 -4.65
CA TYR A 157 0.72 15.24 -5.41
C TYR A 157 1.68 16.27 -6.00
N ASP A 158 1.40 16.80 -7.18
CA ASP A 158 2.14 17.94 -7.78
C ASP A 158 1.57 19.32 -7.39
N ALA A 159 0.56 19.34 -6.52
CA ALA A 159 0.01 20.50 -5.84
C ALA A 159 -0.60 20.09 -4.48
N ASP A 160 -1.05 21.05 -3.68
CA ASP A 160 -1.69 20.79 -2.39
C ASP A 160 -2.82 19.73 -2.52
N PRO A 161 -2.86 18.69 -1.67
CA PRO A 161 -3.85 17.62 -1.74
C PRO A 161 -5.31 18.08 -1.74
N LYS A 162 -5.61 19.27 -1.20
CA LYS A 162 -6.97 19.86 -1.24
C LYS A 162 -7.47 20.08 -2.68
N PHE A 163 -6.59 20.14 -3.66
CA PHE A 163 -6.96 20.27 -5.07
C PHE A 163 -7.39 18.94 -5.70
N TYR A 164 -7.00 17.82 -5.10
CA TYR A 164 -7.24 16.47 -5.59
C TYR A 164 -8.30 15.70 -4.79
N LEU A 165 -8.39 15.95 -3.49
CA LEU A 165 -9.21 15.14 -2.57
C LEU A 165 -10.52 15.81 -2.15
N THR A 166 -11.53 14.97 -1.95
CA THR A 166 -12.85 15.40 -1.51
C THR A 166 -12.97 15.32 0.01
N PHE A 167 -12.65 16.40 0.73
CA PHE A 167 -12.74 16.39 2.20
C PHE A 167 -14.17 16.50 2.74
N ARG A 168 -15.06 17.21 2.03
CA ARG A 168 -16.45 17.39 2.46
C ARG A 168 -17.21 16.07 2.30
N GLY A 169 -17.86 15.63 3.37
CA GLY A 169 -18.55 14.34 3.42
C GLY A 169 -17.63 13.12 3.53
N ARG A 170 -16.30 13.30 3.53
CA ARG A 170 -15.31 12.22 3.70
C ARG A 170 -14.17 12.72 4.61
N PRO A 171 -14.44 12.93 5.91
CA PRO A 171 -13.42 13.41 6.84
C PRO A 171 -12.20 12.48 6.89
N TRP A 172 -12.39 11.18 6.67
CA TRP A 172 -11.33 10.19 6.57
C TRP A 172 -10.24 10.58 5.54
N SER A 173 -10.63 11.20 4.42
CA SER A 173 -9.68 11.60 3.37
C SER A 173 -8.81 12.79 3.77
N ARG A 174 -9.32 13.68 4.63
CA ARG A 174 -8.53 14.75 5.25
C ARG A 174 -7.55 14.18 6.26
N ASN A 175 -7.97 13.17 7.01
CA ASN A 175 -7.13 12.54 8.03
C ASN A 175 -5.88 11.91 7.41
N LEU A 176 -5.93 11.42 6.17
CA LEU A 176 -4.75 10.91 5.43
C LEU A 176 -3.70 11.96 5.10
N VAL A 177 -4.09 13.24 5.03
CA VAL A 177 -3.20 14.37 4.75
C VAL A 177 -3.07 15.27 5.99
N THR A 178 -3.11 14.66 7.17
CA THR A 178 -2.87 15.31 8.46
C THR A 178 -1.74 14.56 9.17
N VAL A 179 -0.68 15.28 9.55
CA VAL A 179 0.53 14.70 10.15
C VAL A 179 0.22 14.04 11.51
N GLY A 180 0.94 12.96 11.82
CA GLY A 180 0.86 12.27 13.11
C GLY A 180 -0.17 11.15 13.14
N GLU A 181 -0.57 10.75 14.35
CA GLU A 181 -1.57 9.70 14.56
C GLU A 181 -2.97 10.18 14.18
N GLN A 182 -3.66 9.40 13.36
CA GLN A 182 -5.00 9.71 12.87
C GLN A 182 -5.88 8.46 12.89
N VAL A 183 -7.20 8.67 12.85
CA VAL A 183 -8.18 7.60 12.67
C VAL A 183 -8.88 7.80 11.33
N VAL A 184 -8.80 6.79 10.48
CA VAL A 184 -9.48 6.75 9.18
C VAL A 184 -10.61 5.74 9.32
N HIS A 185 -11.85 6.24 9.39
CA HIS A 185 -13.04 5.40 9.48
C HIS A 185 -13.83 5.54 8.19
N VAL A 186 -14.03 4.42 7.50
CA VAL A 186 -14.79 4.34 6.26
C VAL A 186 -15.94 3.37 6.48
N SER A 187 -17.14 3.89 6.32
CA SER A 187 -18.41 3.18 6.54
C SER A 187 -19.40 3.59 5.45
N SER A 188 -20.51 2.85 5.35
CA SER A 188 -21.60 3.18 4.41
C SER A 188 -21.13 3.32 2.96
N LEU A 189 -20.22 2.44 2.55
CA LEU A 189 -19.59 2.45 1.22
C LEU A 189 -20.61 2.27 0.08
N GLU A 190 -21.75 1.68 0.36
CA GLU A 190 -22.89 1.61 -0.57
C GLU A 190 -23.53 2.97 -0.87
N GLN A 191 -23.20 4.02 -0.13
CA GLN A 191 -23.70 5.39 -0.35
C GLN A 191 -22.71 6.25 -1.15
N GLU A 192 -21.53 5.72 -1.48
CA GLU A 192 -20.53 6.43 -2.28
C GLU A 192 -21.04 6.71 -3.72
N PRO A 193 -20.66 7.83 -4.35
CA PRO A 193 -21.04 8.14 -5.73
C PRO A 193 -20.52 7.09 -6.71
N ALA A 194 -21.21 6.96 -7.85
CA ALA A 194 -20.84 6.01 -8.91
C ALA A 194 -19.37 6.11 -9.36
N ALA A 195 -18.79 7.32 -9.37
CA ALA A 195 -17.38 7.54 -9.72
C ALA A 195 -16.40 6.90 -8.72
N VAL A 196 -16.75 6.83 -7.44
CA VAL A 196 -15.97 6.13 -6.40
C VAL A 196 -16.25 4.63 -6.47
N LYS A 197 -17.53 4.23 -6.55
CA LYS A 197 -17.94 2.81 -6.67
C LYS A 197 -17.34 2.11 -7.90
N ARG A 198 -17.07 2.85 -8.98
CA ARG A 198 -16.35 2.30 -10.15
C ARG A 198 -14.95 1.79 -9.82
N LEU A 199 -14.34 2.26 -8.73
CA LEU A 199 -12.99 1.87 -8.31
C LEU A 199 -13.02 0.86 -7.15
N ILE A 200 -13.91 1.05 -6.18
CA ILE A 200 -13.97 0.19 -4.99
C ILE A 200 -14.99 -0.96 -5.12
N GLY A 201 -15.86 -0.93 -6.12
CA GLY A 201 -17.01 -1.81 -6.23
C GLY A 201 -18.18 -1.38 -5.34
N ASP A 202 -19.19 -2.24 -5.23
CA ASP A 202 -20.30 -2.05 -4.28
C ASP A 202 -20.04 -2.91 -3.03
N LEU A 203 -19.71 -2.26 -1.91
CA LEU A 203 -19.24 -2.89 -0.67
C LEU A 203 -20.26 -2.69 0.48
N PRO A 204 -21.52 -3.17 0.35
CA PRO A 204 -22.55 -2.92 1.35
C PRO A 204 -22.21 -3.56 2.69
N GLY A 205 -22.40 -2.78 3.76
CA GLY A 205 -22.23 -3.26 5.13
C GLY A 205 -20.78 -3.52 5.55
N LEU A 206 -19.80 -3.22 4.69
CA LEU A 206 -18.40 -3.21 5.07
C LEU A 206 -18.10 -1.93 5.87
N ASP A 207 -17.60 -2.12 7.08
CA ASP A 207 -17.10 -1.04 7.94
C ASP A 207 -15.61 -1.30 8.23
N VAL A 208 -14.78 -0.29 7.99
CA VAL A 208 -13.33 -0.38 8.17
C VAL A 208 -12.84 0.85 8.92
N LYS A 209 -12.18 0.61 10.05
CA LYS A 209 -11.54 1.62 10.87
C LYS A 209 -10.06 1.33 11.00
N LEU A 210 -9.25 2.32 10.67
CA LEU A 210 -7.80 2.24 10.68
C LEU A 210 -7.25 3.26 11.68
N LYS A 211 -6.31 2.82 12.51
CA LYS A 211 -5.37 3.76 13.16
C LYS A 211 -4.16 3.87 12.26
N VAL A 212 -3.82 5.09 11.86
CA VAL A 212 -2.71 5.35 10.95
C VAL A 212 -1.76 6.41 11.52
N THR A 213 -0.51 6.37 11.09
CA THR A 213 0.48 7.42 11.35
C THR A 213 0.93 8.01 10.03
N ASN A 214 0.74 9.32 9.85
CA ASN A 214 1.09 9.99 8.60
C ASN A 214 2.35 10.84 8.73
N PHE A 215 3.23 10.71 7.75
CA PHE A 215 4.43 11.51 7.57
C PHE A 215 4.26 12.39 6.32
N HIS A 216 4.83 13.60 6.37
CA HIS A 216 4.75 14.58 5.29
C HIS A 216 6.13 15.10 4.95
N ALA A 217 6.43 15.13 3.65
CA ALA A 217 7.59 15.78 3.08
C ALA A 217 7.09 16.63 1.89
N GLY A 218 7.08 17.94 2.06
CA GLY A 218 6.51 18.87 1.09
C GLY A 218 7.37 20.12 0.91
N PRO A 219 7.05 20.94 -0.10
CA PRO A 219 7.83 22.12 -0.43
C PRO A 219 7.73 23.16 0.69
N LEU A 220 8.85 23.85 0.96
CA LEU A 220 8.83 25.06 1.77
C LEU A 220 8.29 26.24 0.96
N HIS A 221 8.62 26.31 -0.33
CA HIS A 221 8.25 27.38 -1.27
C HIS A 221 7.80 26.74 -2.60
N ILE A 222 6.89 27.38 -3.32
CA ILE A 222 6.24 26.82 -4.52
C ILE A 222 6.55 27.60 -5.81
N GLU A 223 7.54 28.49 -5.76
CA GLU A 223 7.90 29.39 -6.86
C GLU A 223 8.55 28.65 -8.05
N HIS A 224 9.29 27.58 -7.77
CA HIS A 224 9.96 26.76 -8.80
C HIS A 224 9.25 25.42 -8.95
N ARG A 225 8.41 25.32 -9.99
CA ARG A 225 7.69 24.09 -10.35
C ARG A 225 8.53 23.17 -11.25
N PRO A 226 8.28 21.84 -11.24
CA PRO A 226 7.29 21.14 -10.40
C PRO A 226 7.74 21.04 -8.94
N VAL A 227 6.78 20.93 -8.04
CA VAL A 227 6.97 20.68 -6.59
C VAL A 227 6.09 19.50 -6.19
N TYR A 228 6.52 18.73 -5.19
CA TYR A 228 5.83 17.51 -4.78
C TYR A 228 5.44 17.53 -3.30
N TRP A 229 4.18 17.21 -3.02
CA TRP A 229 3.64 16.99 -1.67
C TRP A 229 3.61 15.48 -1.46
N CYS A 230 4.60 14.96 -0.74
CA CYS A 230 4.73 13.54 -0.47
C CYS A 230 4.12 13.21 0.89
N TRP A 231 3.28 12.18 0.92
CA TRP A 231 2.64 11.68 2.13
C TRP A 231 2.86 10.19 2.25
N LEU A 232 3.34 9.75 3.41
CA LEU A 232 3.45 8.33 3.75
C LEU A 232 2.50 8.04 4.91
N THR A 233 1.53 7.18 4.67
CA THR A 233 0.60 6.66 5.67
C THR A 233 1.08 5.27 6.09
N ARG A 234 1.39 5.07 7.37
CA ARG A 234 1.59 3.73 7.94
C ARG A 234 0.29 3.28 8.60
N ILE A 235 -0.22 2.11 8.24
CA ILE A 235 -1.41 1.53 8.91
C ILE A 235 -0.93 0.75 10.14
N ASP A 236 -1.26 1.28 11.32
CA ASP A 236 -0.81 0.73 12.60
C ASP A 236 -1.79 -0.31 13.16
N LYS A 237 -3.09 -0.06 13.01
CA LYS A 237 -4.18 -0.95 13.44
C LYS A 237 -5.27 -1.03 12.37
N VAL A 238 -5.81 -2.23 12.17
CA VAL A 238 -6.97 -2.49 11.29
C VAL A 238 -8.09 -3.06 12.14
N GLU A 239 -9.29 -2.49 12.02
CA GLU A 239 -10.54 -3.02 12.55
C GLU A 239 -11.52 -3.08 11.38
N ALA A 240 -12.08 -4.25 11.08
CA ALA A 240 -13.05 -4.39 10.00
C ALA A 240 -14.19 -5.34 10.37
N THR A 241 -15.38 -5.00 9.90
CA THR A 241 -16.60 -5.79 10.13
C THR A 241 -17.41 -5.92 8.85
N LEU A 242 -17.97 -7.11 8.64
CA LEU A 242 -18.89 -7.43 7.55
C LEU A 242 -19.93 -8.44 8.05
N GLY A 243 -21.13 -7.97 8.37
CA GLY A 243 -22.17 -8.81 8.96
C GLY A 243 -21.71 -9.42 10.29
N GLN A 244 -21.56 -10.74 10.35
CA GLN A 244 -21.06 -11.46 11.53
C GLN A 244 -19.53 -11.60 11.56
N HIS A 245 -18.86 -11.33 10.43
CA HIS A 245 -17.42 -11.46 10.33
C HIS A 245 -16.73 -10.22 10.88
N THR A 246 -15.74 -10.44 11.76
CA THR A 246 -14.95 -9.36 12.35
C THR A 246 -13.48 -9.72 12.32
N VAL A 247 -12.63 -8.72 12.14
CA VAL A 247 -11.17 -8.85 12.26
C VAL A 247 -10.59 -7.59 12.90
N THR A 248 -9.63 -7.80 13.79
CA THR A 248 -8.77 -6.77 14.36
C THR A 248 -7.32 -7.20 14.22
N ILE A 249 -6.50 -6.37 13.60
CA ILE A 249 -5.04 -6.49 13.58
C ILE A 249 -4.52 -5.36 14.45
N ASP A 250 -4.12 -5.68 15.68
CA ASP A 250 -3.78 -4.69 16.70
C ASP A 250 -2.29 -4.25 16.66
N LEU A 251 -1.99 -3.16 17.37
CA LEU A 251 -0.67 -2.54 17.46
C LEU A 251 0.41 -3.50 17.98
N ASP A 252 0.02 -4.41 18.88
CA ASP A 252 0.89 -5.44 19.46
C ASP A 252 1.13 -6.65 18.54
N ARG A 253 0.54 -6.59 17.32
CA ARG A 253 0.52 -7.56 16.22
C ARG A 253 -0.57 -8.60 16.31
N THR A 254 -1.31 -8.68 17.40
CA THR A 254 -2.31 -9.74 17.56
C THR A 254 -3.39 -9.61 16.50
N ILE A 255 -3.80 -10.77 15.97
CA ILE A 255 -4.92 -10.88 15.05
C ILE A 255 -6.04 -11.58 15.79
N ALA A 256 -7.09 -10.82 16.10
CA ALA A 256 -8.32 -11.32 16.71
C ALA A 256 -9.43 -11.27 15.65
N GLN A 257 -10.13 -12.37 15.43
CA GLN A 257 -11.17 -12.45 14.39
C GLN A 257 -12.24 -13.45 14.77
N SER A 258 -13.44 -13.28 14.19
CA SER A 258 -14.44 -14.35 14.11
C SER A 258 -13.90 -15.54 13.32
N GLU A 259 -14.61 -16.66 13.32
CA GLU A 259 -14.29 -17.80 12.46
C GLU A 259 -14.16 -17.33 11.00
N SER A 260 -12.97 -17.59 10.41
CA SER A 260 -12.58 -17.18 9.06
C SER A 260 -12.76 -15.67 8.74
N GLY A 261 -12.84 -14.79 9.75
CA GLY A 261 -13.27 -13.40 9.58
C GLY A 261 -12.50 -12.62 8.52
N LEU A 262 -11.16 -12.61 8.60
CA LEU A 262 -10.31 -11.93 7.62
C LEU A 262 -10.44 -12.56 6.22
N ALA A 263 -10.53 -13.89 6.14
CA ALA A 263 -10.59 -14.59 4.85
C ALA A 263 -11.89 -14.24 4.11
N GLU A 264 -13.03 -14.23 4.81
CA GLU A 264 -14.34 -13.88 4.25
C GLU A 264 -14.42 -12.41 3.86
N ILE A 265 -13.93 -11.51 4.71
CA ILE A 265 -13.85 -10.07 4.39
C ILE A 265 -12.95 -9.83 3.18
N ALA A 266 -11.77 -10.45 3.14
CA ALA A 266 -10.84 -10.33 2.01
C ALA A 266 -11.48 -10.84 0.71
N ALA A 267 -12.22 -11.95 0.75
CA ALA A 267 -12.91 -12.49 -0.41
C ALA A 267 -14.02 -11.58 -0.92
N PHE A 268 -14.84 -11.05 -0.01
CA PHE A 268 -15.87 -10.07 -0.33
C PHE A 268 -15.28 -8.85 -1.03
N VAL A 269 -14.20 -8.28 -0.48
CA VAL A 269 -13.51 -7.10 -1.04
C VAL A 269 -12.84 -7.43 -2.37
N ALA A 270 -12.08 -8.51 -2.46
CA ALA A 270 -11.34 -8.87 -3.67
C ALA A 270 -12.24 -9.12 -4.88
N GLN A 271 -13.45 -9.66 -4.66
CA GLN A 271 -14.43 -9.87 -5.73
C GLN A 271 -14.96 -8.54 -6.32
N ARG A 272 -14.98 -7.47 -5.52
CA ARG A 272 -15.69 -6.22 -5.82
C ARG A 272 -14.79 -5.07 -6.19
N LEU A 273 -13.59 -4.98 -5.60
CA LEU A 273 -12.61 -3.96 -5.97
C LEU A 273 -12.43 -3.98 -7.48
N ALA A 274 -12.56 -2.82 -8.12
CA ALA A 274 -12.37 -2.74 -9.55
C ALA A 274 -10.86 -2.77 -9.81
N ILE A 275 -10.38 -3.92 -10.25
CA ILE A 275 -9.19 -3.98 -11.08
C ILE A 275 -9.74 -4.25 -12.46
N LEU A 276 -9.60 -3.29 -13.37
CA LEU A 276 -9.74 -3.57 -14.79
C LEU A 276 -8.61 -4.58 -15.11
N PRO A 277 -8.90 -5.83 -15.47
CA PRO A 277 -7.91 -6.66 -16.12
C PRO A 277 -7.76 -6.07 -17.52
N GLU A 278 -6.91 -5.06 -17.67
CA GLU A 278 -6.50 -4.63 -19.00
C GLU A 278 -5.47 -5.65 -19.47
N SER A 279 -5.96 -6.64 -20.22
CA SER A 279 -5.20 -7.69 -20.92
C SER A 279 -4.83 -8.97 -20.10
N PRO A 280 -4.81 -10.15 -20.77
CA PRO A 280 -4.21 -11.40 -20.29
C PRO A 280 -2.78 -11.27 -19.73
N ASP A 281 -2.04 -10.23 -20.10
CA ASP A 281 -0.66 -9.95 -19.68
C ASP A 281 -0.54 -9.61 -18.18
N THR A 282 -1.68 -9.41 -17.51
CA THR A 282 -1.75 -9.18 -16.06
C THR A 282 -1.96 -10.47 -15.26
N GLN A 283 -2.00 -11.64 -15.89
CA GLN A 283 -1.96 -12.92 -15.15
C GLN A 283 -0.50 -13.26 -14.79
N PRO A 284 -0.21 -13.83 -13.61
CA PRO A 284 1.11 -14.39 -13.37
C PRO A 284 1.43 -15.45 -14.43
N PRO A 285 2.72 -15.66 -14.77
CA PRO A 285 3.12 -16.74 -15.65
C PRO A 285 2.53 -18.06 -15.16
N ARG A 286 2.04 -18.87 -16.09
CA ARG A 286 1.48 -20.18 -15.74
C ARG A 286 2.56 -21.04 -15.06
N PRO A 287 2.20 -22.05 -14.25
CA PRO A 287 3.19 -22.90 -13.58
C PRO A 287 4.22 -23.54 -14.53
N ASP A 288 3.85 -23.79 -15.79
CA ASP A 288 4.70 -24.29 -16.87
C ASP A 288 5.60 -23.21 -17.53
N GLU A 289 5.37 -21.94 -17.19
CA GLU A 289 6.11 -20.76 -17.66
C GLU A 289 6.98 -20.13 -16.54
N GLN A 290 6.95 -20.70 -15.32
CA GLN A 290 7.78 -20.25 -14.21
C GLN A 290 9.18 -20.88 -14.32
N GLU A 291 10.22 -20.06 -14.36
CA GLU A 291 11.60 -20.56 -14.19
C GLU A 291 11.73 -21.13 -12.77
N ASP A 292 12.25 -22.36 -12.65
CA ASP A 292 12.49 -23.01 -11.37
C ASP A 292 13.33 -22.09 -10.47
N ALA A 293 12.72 -21.59 -9.40
CA ALA A 293 13.47 -20.89 -8.37
C ALA A 293 14.48 -21.88 -7.77
N PRO A 294 15.76 -21.50 -7.59
CA PRO A 294 16.70 -22.36 -6.91
C PRO A 294 16.16 -22.66 -5.51
N VAL A 295 15.87 -23.94 -5.27
CA VAL A 295 15.54 -24.48 -3.97
C VAL A 295 16.74 -24.16 -3.08
N ASP A 296 16.53 -23.37 -2.01
CA ASP A 296 17.53 -23.20 -0.94
C ASP A 296 17.78 -24.60 -0.33
N GLY A 297 18.76 -25.30 -0.92
CA GLY A 297 19.20 -26.61 -0.48
C GLY A 297 19.97 -26.46 0.82
N ASN A 298 19.30 -26.80 1.92
CA ASN A 298 20.01 -27.34 3.08
C ASN A 298 20.60 -28.70 2.66
N GLU A 299 21.82 -28.68 2.14
CA GLU A 299 22.67 -29.88 2.19
C GLU A 299 23.03 -30.10 3.65
N VAL A 300 22.37 -31.08 4.25
CA VAL A 300 22.84 -31.74 5.46
C VAL A 300 24.08 -32.52 5.04
N GLU A 301 25.27 -32.02 5.37
CA GLU A 301 26.49 -32.82 5.34
C GLU A 301 26.28 -34.03 6.25
N VAL A 302 26.12 -35.20 5.61
CA VAL A 302 26.26 -36.49 6.27
C VAL A 302 27.77 -36.73 6.38
N ALA A 303 28.25 -36.78 7.61
CA ALA A 303 29.62 -37.14 7.92
C ALA A 303 29.92 -38.58 7.50
N ASP A 304 31.07 -38.76 6.85
CA ASP A 304 31.88 -39.99 6.84
C ASP A 304 33.34 -39.60 7.17
#